data_AF-A0A4W6EVX3-F1
#
_entry.id   AF-A0A4W6EVX3-F1
#
_cell.length_a   1.000
_cell.length_b   1.000
_cell.length_c   1.000
_cell.angle_alpha   90.00
_cell.angle_beta   90.00
_cell.angle_gamma   90.00
#
_symmetry.space_group_name_H-M   'P 1'
#
loop_
_entity.id
_entity.type
_entity.pdbx_description
1 polymer ?
#
loop_
_entity_poly.entity_id
_entity_poly.type
_entity_poly.pdbx_seq_one_letter_code
_entity_poly.pdbx_strand_id
1 'polypeptide(L)'
;MFQGDPLTTEESKVSFPYRLYKDIRNTEVINQSINQSMCLELILNLYHHDNRSSVAWDTDKMDRFLMSMDRQIDGLNTCVSKQTKLQLLSVFPLQLLSFSETHQPKH
;
A
#
# COMPACT_ATOMS: atom_id res chain seq x y z
N MET A 1 -15.57 13.37 3.93
CA MET A 1 -15.50 13.22 5.39
C MET A 1 -14.25 13.95 5.83
N PHE A 2 -14.38 15.13 6.44
CA PHE A 2 -13.24 15.86 7.01
C PHE A 2 -13.23 15.59 8.52
N GLN A 3 -12.06 15.25 9.06
CA GLN A 3 -11.87 14.74 10.43
C GLN A 3 -11.59 15.83 11.47
N GLY A 4 -11.41 17.08 11.05
CA GLY A 4 -11.04 18.18 11.93
C GLY A 4 -11.90 19.42 11.77
N ASP A 5 -11.55 20.40 12.60
CA ASP A 5 -11.93 21.80 12.56
C ASP A 5 -11.61 22.47 11.20
N PRO A 6 -11.96 23.76 10.98
CA PRO A 6 -11.65 24.45 9.73
C PRO A 6 -10.18 24.29 9.33
N LEU A 7 -9.94 24.10 8.04
CA LEU A 7 -8.59 23.94 7.49
C LEU A 7 -7.73 25.15 7.89
N THR A 8 -6.50 24.88 8.34
CA THR A 8 -5.55 25.95 8.65
C THR A 8 -5.23 26.75 7.38
N THR A 9 -5.06 28.06 7.55
CA THR A 9 -4.57 28.96 6.50
C THR A 9 -3.05 29.10 6.52
N GLU A 10 -2.38 28.48 7.49
CA GLU A 10 -0.91 28.48 7.56
C GLU A 10 -0.32 27.72 6.38
N GLU A 11 0.71 28.30 5.77
CA GLU A 11 1.48 27.61 4.74
C GLU A 11 2.27 26.45 5.33
N SER A 12 2.33 25.34 4.58
CA SER A 12 3.11 24.18 4.98
C SER A 12 4.61 24.52 5.04
N LYS A 13 5.23 24.27 6.18
CA LYS A 13 6.68 24.39 6.37
C LYS A 13 7.48 23.30 5.63
N VAL A 14 6.80 22.24 5.19
CA VAL A 14 7.40 21.13 4.44
C VAL A 14 6.87 21.13 3.01
N SER A 15 7.79 20.93 2.05
CA SER A 15 7.42 20.86 0.64
C SER A 15 6.86 19.48 0.30
N PHE A 16 5.79 19.47 -0.51
CA PHE A 16 5.27 18.22 -1.04
C PHE A 16 6.12 17.74 -2.23
N PRO A 17 6.50 16.45 -2.31
CA PRO A 17 7.40 15.94 -3.35
C PRO A 17 6.68 15.71 -4.69
N TYR A 18 6.18 16.78 -5.32
CA TYR A 18 5.40 16.71 -6.55
C TYR A 18 6.10 15.98 -7.71
N ARG A 19 7.43 16.13 -7.83
CA ARG A 19 8.22 15.46 -8.87
C ARG A 19 8.18 13.94 -8.71
N LEU A 20 8.35 13.44 -7.48
CA LEU A 20 8.27 12.01 -7.18
C LEU A 20 6.92 11.43 -7.59
N TYR A 21 5.81 12.08 -7.22
CA TYR A 21 4.47 11.61 -7.60
C TYR A 21 4.22 11.66 -9.11
N LYS A 22 4.78 12.66 -9.80
CA LYS A 22 4.73 12.74 -11.26
C LYS A 22 5.47 11.57 -11.91
N ASP A 23 6.65 11.22 -11.39
CA ASP A 23 7.47 10.14 -11.92
C ASP A 23 6.79 8.78 -11.68
N ILE A 24 6.26 8.54 -10.46
CA ILE A 24 5.51 7.33 -10.11
C ILE A 24 4.33 7.11 -11.06
N ARG A 25 3.57 8.17 -11.38
CA ARG A 25 2.42 8.09 -12.30
C ARG A 25 2.79 7.56 -13.69
N ASN A 26 4.05 7.70 -14.10
CA ASN A 26 4.54 7.27 -15.41
C ASN A 26 5.22 5.89 -15.35
N THR A 27 5.25 5.22 -14.19
CA THR A 27 5.80 3.86 -14.04
C THR A 27 4.78 2.79 -14.40
N GLU A 28 5.21 1.52 -14.49
CA GLU A 28 4.30 0.38 -14.64
C GLU A 28 3.29 0.28 -13.49
N VAL A 29 2.11 -0.27 -13.77
CA VAL A 29 1.01 -0.42 -12.79
C VAL A 29 1.44 -1.15 -11.51
N ILE A 30 2.35 -2.13 -11.62
CA ILE A 30 2.89 -2.85 -10.45
C ILE A 30 3.69 -1.90 -9.56
N ASN A 31 4.54 -1.07 -10.15
CA ASN A 31 5.35 -0.08 -9.45
C ASN A 31 4.46 1.02 -8.86
N GLN A 32 3.41 1.44 -9.56
CA GLN A 32 2.42 2.36 -9.01
C GLN A 32 1.76 1.77 -7.76
N SER A 33 1.31 0.51 -7.81
CA SER A 33 0.64 -0.18 -6.70
C SER A 33 1.56 -0.35 -5.49
N ILE A 34 2.82 -0.71 -5.71
CA ILE A 34 3.86 -0.80 -4.64
C ILE A 34 4.06 0.57 -3.99
N ASN A 35 4.25 1.63 -4.78
CA ASN A 35 4.47 2.98 -4.27
C ASN A 35 3.24 3.49 -3.48
N GLN A 36 2.03 3.20 -3.95
CA GLN A 36 0.81 3.57 -3.23
C GLN A 36 0.71 2.84 -1.89
N SER A 37 0.97 1.53 -1.84
CA SER A 37 0.95 0.76 -0.60
C SER A 37 1.97 1.33 0.41
N MET A 38 3.21 1.58 -0.03
CA MET A 38 4.26 2.19 0.80
C MET A 38 3.86 3.59 1.30
N CYS A 39 3.27 4.43 0.46
CA CYS A 39 2.83 5.77 0.88
C CYS A 39 1.72 5.70 1.93
N LEU A 40 0.77 4.77 1.79
CA LEU A 40 -0.31 4.57 2.76
C LEU A 40 0.24 4.06 4.11
N GLU A 41 1.22 3.15 4.10
CA GLU A 41 1.90 2.69 5.32
C GLU A 41 2.63 3.85 6.03
N LEU A 42 3.33 4.71 5.28
CA LEU A 42 3.98 5.89 5.85
C LEU A 42 2.97 6.85 6.48
N ILE A 43 1.85 7.10 5.81
CA ILE A 43 0.77 7.93 6.36
C ILE A 43 0.23 7.29 7.64
N LEU A 44 -0.10 6.00 7.62
CA LEU A 44 -0.62 5.28 8.78
C LEU A 44 0.33 5.38 9.98
N ASN A 45 1.63 5.21 9.75
CA ASN A 45 2.66 5.33 10.78
C ASN A 45 2.73 6.73 11.41
N LEU A 46 2.51 7.79 10.64
CA LEU A 46 2.42 9.16 11.19
C LEU A 46 1.27 9.27 12.20
N TYR A 47 0.08 8.74 11.85
CA TYR A 47 -1.06 8.75 12.76
C TYR A 47 -0.86 7.83 13.97
N HIS A 48 -0.06 6.77 13.90
CA HIS A 48 0.26 5.92 15.05
C HIS A 48 1.32 6.51 16.00
N HIS A 49 2.30 7.23 15.45
CA HIS A 49 3.42 7.77 16.24
C HIS A 49 3.09 9.05 16.99
N ASP A 50 2.21 9.90 16.47
CA ASP A 50 1.91 11.18 17.09
C ASP A 50 0.98 11.05 18.30
N ASN A 51 1.20 11.89 19.32
CA ASN A 51 0.34 11.95 20.48
C ASN A 51 -1.04 12.50 20.08
N ARG A 52 -1.95 11.59 19.74
CA ARG A 52 -3.34 11.90 19.33
C ARG A 52 -4.11 12.72 20.37
N SER A 53 -3.65 12.74 21.63
CA SER A 53 -4.28 13.51 22.71
C SER A 53 -4.08 15.02 22.58
N SER A 54 -3.17 15.49 21.72
CA SER A 54 -2.91 16.92 21.50
C SER A 54 -3.77 17.55 20.40
N VAL A 55 -4.51 16.74 19.62
CA VAL A 55 -5.33 17.20 18.49
C VAL A 55 -6.82 17.02 18.79
N ALA A 56 -7.64 17.98 18.38
CA ALA A 56 -9.09 17.99 18.65
C ALA A 56 -9.90 17.09 17.69
N TRP A 57 -9.28 16.08 17.09
CA TRP A 57 -9.94 15.23 16.10
C TRP A 57 -10.92 14.26 16.76
N ASP A 58 -12.02 13.99 16.07
CA ASP A 58 -13.03 13.02 16.47
C ASP A 58 -12.45 11.60 16.38
N THR A 59 -12.27 10.94 17.53
CA THR A 59 -11.64 9.62 17.64
C THR A 59 -12.35 8.56 16.81
N ASP A 60 -13.68 8.54 16.77
CA ASP A 60 -14.44 7.56 15.99
C ASP A 60 -14.24 7.76 14.48
N LYS A 61 -14.20 9.03 14.03
CA LYS A 61 -13.87 9.33 12.63
C LYS A 61 -12.42 9.00 12.34
N MET A 62 -11.51 9.13 13.30
CA MET A 62 -10.11 8.74 13.17
C MET A 62 -9.98 7.23 12.99
N ASP A 63 -10.58 6.44 13.88
CA ASP A 63 -10.50 4.98 13.81
C ASP A 63 -11.08 4.44 12.49
N ARG A 64 -12.20 5.00 12.01
CA ARG A 64 -12.76 4.63 10.69
C ARG A 64 -11.83 4.93 9.53
N PHE A 65 -11.08 6.03 9.59
CA PHE A 65 -10.09 6.34 8.55
C PHE A 65 -8.91 5.38 8.60
N LEU A 66 -8.38 5.08 9.78
CA LEU A 66 -7.28 4.14 9.93
C LEU A 66 -7.68 2.76 9.40
N MET A 67 -8.89 2.27 9.75
CA MET A 67 -9.44 1.04 9.18
C MET A 67 -9.58 1.10 7.65
N SER A 68 -9.96 2.26 7.08
CA SER A 68 -10.03 2.43 5.63
C SER A 68 -8.65 2.45 4.97
N MET A 69 -7.62 2.95 5.66
CA MET A 69 -6.24 2.94 5.20
C MET A 69 -5.70 1.51 5.19
N ASP A 70 -5.86 0.77 6.30
CA ASP A 70 -5.47 -0.64 6.39
C ASP A 70 -6.09 -1.49 5.27
N ARG A 71 -7.40 -1.32 5.04
CA ARG A 71 -8.10 -2.02 3.96
C ARG A 71 -7.56 -1.66 2.57
N GLN A 72 -7.14 -0.41 2.35
CA GLN A 72 -6.55 0.00 1.08
C GLN A 72 -5.16 -0.61 0.89
N ILE A 73 -4.34 -0.65 1.95
CA ILE A 73 -3.02 -1.32 1.97
C ILE A 73 -3.18 -2.80 1.62
N ASP A 74 -4.10 -3.50 2.30
CA ASP A 74 -4.38 -4.92 2.04
C ASP A 74 -4.83 -5.19 0.61
N GLY A 75 -5.68 -4.32 0.07
CA GLY A 75 -6.15 -4.39 -1.32
C GLY A 75 -5.00 -4.26 -2.32
N LEU A 76 -4.11 -3.29 -2.12
CA LEU A 76 -2.93 -3.07 -2.97
C LEU A 76 -1.93 -4.22 -2.83
N ASN A 77 -1.63 -4.66 -1.61
CA ASN A 77 -0.73 -5.80 -1.36
C ASN A 77 -1.23 -7.10 -1.99
N THR A 78 -2.55 -7.31 -2.01
CA THR A 78 -3.18 -8.42 -2.72
C THR A 78 -2.98 -8.31 -4.23
N CYS A 79 -3.13 -7.12 -4.80
CA CYS A 79 -2.91 -6.88 -6.23
C CYS A 79 -1.45 -7.15 -6.63
N VAL A 80 -0.50 -6.58 -5.89
CA VAL A 80 0.95 -6.80 -6.08
C VAL A 80 1.28 -8.29 -5.98
N SER A 81 0.80 -8.98 -4.95
CA SER A 81 1.05 -10.41 -4.77
C SER A 81 0.54 -11.27 -5.93
N LYS A 82 -0.65 -10.95 -6.47
CA LYS A 82 -1.21 -11.65 -7.64
C LYS A 82 -0.37 -11.39 -8.89
N GLN A 83 0.05 -10.14 -9.10
CA GLN A 83 0.83 -9.77 -10.27
C GLN A 83 2.22 -10.41 -10.26
N THR A 84 2.90 -10.44 -9.11
CA THR A 84 4.19 -11.13 -8.93
C THR A 84 4.06 -12.63 -9.20
N LYS A 85 3.00 -13.28 -8.71
CA LYS A 85 2.73 -14.70 -8.99
C LYS A 85 2.54 -14.96 -10.49
N LEU A 86 1.76 -14.13 -11.17
CA LEU A 86 1.56 -14.25 -12.62
C LEU A 86 2.86 -14.05 -13.40
N GLN A 87 3.69 -13.08 -13.00
CA GLN A 87 5.01 -12.87 -13.60
C GLN A 87 5.92 -14.10 -13.39
N LEU A 88 5.98 -14.65 -12.18
CA LEU A 88 6.76 -15.88 -11.93
C LEU A 88 6.27 -17.03 -12.81
N LEU A 89 4.97 -17.29 -12.88
CA LEU A 89 4.39 -18.34 -13.73
C LEU A 89 4.67 -18.13 -15.23
N SER A 90 4.78 -16.87 -15.68
CA SER A 90 5.13 -16.57 -17.07
C SER A 90 6.62 -16.79 -17.41
N VAL A 91 7.49 -16.80 -16.39
CA VAL A 91 8.94 -16.98 -16.54
C VAL A 91 9.36 -18.43 -16.30
N PHE A 92 8.53 -19.25 -15.63
CA PHE A 92 8.74 -20.70 -15.56
C PHE A 92 8.26 -21.39 -16.84
N PRO A 93 9.13 -22.12 -17.57
CA PRO A 93 8.68 -22.98 -18.66
C PRO A 93 7.66 -24.00 -18.12
N LEU A 94 6.51 -24.14 -18.79
CA LEU A 94 5.48 -25.16 -18.50
C LEU A 94 6.06 -26.59 -18.35
N GLN A 95 7.25 -26.84 -18.92
CA GLN A 95 7.98 -28.10 -18.85
C GLN A 95 8.52 -28.45 -17.45
N LEU A 96 8.73 -27.48 -16.55
CA LEU A 96 9.21 -27.72 -15.19
C LEU A 96 8.09 -28.14 -14.23
N LEU A 97 6.84 -27.78 -14.50
CA LEU A 97 5.68 -28.19 -13.69
C LEU A 97 5.39 -29.70 -13.84
N SER A 98 5.64 -30.28 -15.02
CA SER A 98 5.48 -31.73 -15.25
C SER A 98 6.53 -32.60 -14.55
N PHE A 99 7.64 -32.02 -14.05
CA PHE A 99 8.70 -32.80 -13.41
C PHE A 99 8.43 -33.08 -11.92
N SER A 100 7.51 -32.33 -11.29
CA SER A 100 7.19 -32.45 -9.87
C SER A 100 6.23 -33.60 -9.53
N GLU A 101 5.52 -34.18 -10.50
CA GLU A 101 4.45 -35.15 -10.23
C GLU A 101 4.88 -36.63 -10.30
N THR A 102 6.14 -36.95 -10.61
CA THR A 102 6.53 -38.35 -10.92
C THR A 102 7.50 -39.02 -9.93
N HIS A 103 7.69 -38.49 -8.71
CA HIS A 103 8.46 -39.21 -7.67
C HIS A 103 7.65 -39.41 -6.39
N GLN A 104 6.77 -40.42 -6.42
CA GLN A 104 6.42 -41.20 -5.23
C GLN A 104 7.32 -42.45 -5.21
N PRO A 105 8.23 -42.61 -4.23
CA PRO A 105 8.97 -43.85 -4.10
C PRO A 105 8.03 -44.95 -3.60
N LYS A 106 7.91 -46.03 -4.37
CA LYS A 106 7.24 -47.26 -3.92
C LYS A 106 8.10 -47.90 -2.83
N HIS A 107 7.51 -48.13 -1.67
CA HIS A 107 8.00 -49.06 -0.66
C HIS A 107 7.08 -50.26 -0.59
#